data_AF-A0A9N8KM23-F1
#
_entry.id   AF-A0A9N8KM23-F1
#
_cell.length_a   1.000
_cell.length_b   1.000
_cell.length_c   1.000
_cell.angle_alpha   90.00
_cell.angle_beta   90.00
_cell.angle_gamma   90.00
#
_symmetry.space_group_name_H-M   'P 1'
#
loop_
_entity.id
_entity.type
_entity.pdbx_description
1 polymer ?
#
loop_
_entity_poly.entity_id
_entity_poly.type
_entity_poly.pdbx_seq_one_letter_code
_entity_poly.pdbx_strand_id
1 'polypeptide(L)'
;MSSRHSILALASLLLVAQAYAQTQPRDHNLTLTFTSFHQNVGTNISFSMRDRPIPSTGTCFNLTDVFGNSSHSQPYVTQNAEQFSPQNNYTTFFYKQLNETGLAVGKDAARVVKMWPYENCRSTDFSPWYGLSCQSEGSAYNMPAGIKSFSVVDRWYSNNEDEGHCWTLAEDGHSSAACTSFQGCFVAMMAAALAGVFLTM
;
A
#
# COMPACT_ATOMS: atom_id res chain seq x y z
N MET A 1 -33.62 -63.66 7.71
CA MET A 1 -32.16 -63.72 7.97
C MET A 1 -31.45 -63.20 6.72
N SER A 2 -31.13 -61.89 6.72
CA SER A 2 -29.76 -61.34 6.68
C SER A 2 -29.10 -61.47 5.28
N SER A 3 -29.34 -60.55 4.33
CA SER A 3 -28.79 -59.17 4.22
C SER A 3 -27.27 -59.10 4.34
N ARG A 4 -26.54 -59.38 3.24
CA ARG A 4 -25.14 -58.97 3.04
C ARG A 4 -24.87 -58.74 1.56
N HIS A 5 -25.40 -57.67 1.01
CA HIS A 5 -24.87 -57.02 -0.19
C HIS A 5 -24.62 -55.56 0.19
N SER A 6 -23.59 -54.96 -0.37
CA SER A 6 -23.11 -53.59 -0.13
C SER A 6 -22.10 -53.43 1.01
N ILE A 7 -21.21 -52.45 0.81
CA ILE A 7 -20.10 -52.02 1.67
C ILE A 7 -18.75 -52.72 1.43
N LEU A 8 -18.28 -52.88 0.18
CA LEU A 8 -16.84 -53.06 -0.07
C LEU A 8 -16.34 -52.43 -1.39
N ALA A 9 -17.05 -51.43 -1.94
CA ALA A 9 -16.63 -50.72 -3.16
C ALA A 9 -16.73 -49.19 -3.06
N LEU A 10 -16.71 -48.62 -1.84
CA LEU A 10 -16.79 -47.17 -1.61
C LEU A 10 -15.59 -46.59 -0.84
N ALA A 11 -14.54 -47.38 -0.60
CA ALA A 11 -13.35 -46.94 0.15
C ALA A 11 -12.17 -46.51 -0.74
N SER A 12 -12.28 -46.62 -2.07
CA SER A 12 -11.14 -46.45 -2.99
C SER A 12 -11.10 -45.08 -3.71
N LEU A 13 -12.01 -44.16 -3.40
CA LEU A 13 -12.18 -42.90 -4.16
C LEU A 13 -11.90 -41.61 -3.37
N LEU A 14 -11.39 -41.70 -2.13
CA LEU A 14 -11.15 -40.54 -1.26
C LEU A 14 -9.69 -40.08 -1.15
N LEU A 15 -8.76 -40.61 -1.95
CA LEU A 15 -7.32 -40.30 -1.85
C LEU A 15 -6.74 -39.41 -2.95
N VAL A 16 -7.57 -38.78 -3.81
CA VAL A 16 -7.07 -37.83 -4.84
C VAL A 16 -7.36 -36.35 -4.49
N ALA A 17 -7.91 -36.07 -3.30
CA ALA A 17 -8.22 -34.69 -2.87
C ALA A 17 -7.07 -33.95 -2.15
N GLN A 18 -5.80 -34.37 -2.34
CA GLN A 18 -4.64 -33.65 -1.79
C GLN A 18 -3.74 -33.00 -2.86
N ALA A 19 -4.17 -33.00 -4.12
CA ALA A 19 -3.56 -32.11 -5.11
C ALA A 19 -4.09 -30.68 -4.89
N TYR A 20 -3.19 -29.70 -4.97
CA TYR A 20 -3.39 -28.27 -4.78
C TYR A 20 -3.32 -27.76 -3.33
N ALA A 21 -2.23 -28.07 -2.62
CA ALA A 21 -1.53 -26.93 -2.01
C ALA A 21 -1.13 -25.99 -3.15
N GLN A 22 -1.97 -24.99 -3.43
CA GLN A 22 -1.67 -24.01 -4.47
C GLN A 22 -0.38 -23.29 -4.09
N THR A 23 0.73 -23.64 -4.74
CA THR A 23 1.79 -22.68 -5.02
C THR A 23 1.19 -21.61 -5.93
N GLN A 24 0.44 -20.69 -5.34
CA GLN A 24 -0.12 -19.54 -6.04
C GLN A 24 1.05 -18.67 -6.55
N PRO A 25 1.02 -18.24 -7.83
CA PRO A 25 1.91 -17.19 -8.30
C PRO A 25 1.71 -15.95 -7.42
N ARG A 26 2.74 -15.57 -6.64
CA ARG A 26 2.73 -14.42 -5.73
C ARG A 26 3.10 -13.15 -6.48
N ASP A 27 2.20 -12.60 -7.27
CA ASP A 27 2.41 -11.25 -7.81
C ASP A 27 1.73 -10.24 -6.88
N HIS A 28 2.50 -9.78 -5.90
CA HIS A 28 2.14 -8.71 -5.00
C HIS A 28 2.93 -7.47 -5.41
N ASN A 29 2.63 -6.84 -6.54
CA ASN A 29 3.39 -5.65 -6.94
C ASN A 29 2.94 -4.44 -6.12
N LEU A 30 3.78 -4.02 -5.17
CA LEU A 30 3.68 -2.71 -4.55
C LEU A 30 4.43 -1.72 -5.43
N THR A 31 3.78 -0.62 -5.80
CA THR A 31 4.42 0.53 -6.45
C THR A 31 4.10 1.79 -5.66
N LEU A 32 5.16 2.52 -5.33
CA LEU A 32 5.12 3.86 -4.73
C LEU A 32 5.78 4.81 -5.71
N THR A 33 5.13 5.91 -6.07
CA THR A 33 5.76 6.98 -6.84
C THR A 33 5.71 8.26 -6.03
N PHE A 34 6.84 8.90 -5.84
CA PHE A 34 6.95 10.15 -5.10
C PHE A 34 7.14 11.29 -6.09
N THR A 35 6.37 12.35 -5.90
CA THR A 35 6.39 13.53 -6.75
C THR A 35 6.85 14.72 -5.94
N SER A 36 7.86 15.41 -6.45
CA SER A 36 8.23 16.75 -5.99
C SER A 36 7.92 17.77 -7.06
N PHE A 37 7.51 18.97 -6.64
CA PHE A 37 7.31 20.10 -7.53
C PHE A 37 8.40 21.13 -7.24
N HIS A 38 9.24 21.39 -8.23
CA HIS A 38 10.23 22.46 -8.17
C HIS A 38 9.99 23.41 -9.36
N GLN A 39 9.73 24.69 -9.08
CA GLN A 39 9.46 25.71 -10.12
C GLN A 39 8.38 25.28 -11.15
N ASN A 40 7.30 24.65 -10.69
CA ASN A 40 6.20 24.10 -11.51
C ASN A 40 6.57 22.92 -12.43
N VAL A 41 7.77 22.35 -12.29
CA VAL A 41 8.15 21.10 -12.94
C VAL A 41 8.01 19.97 -11.92
N GLY A 42 7.16 18.99 -12.25
CA GLY A 42 6.99 17.78 -11.44
C GLY A 42 8.05 16.74 -11.80
N THR A 43 8.79 16.26 -10.80
CA THR A 43 9.71 15.12 -10.93
C THR A 43 9.15 13.93 -10.16
N ASN A 44 9.20 12.76 -10.80
CA ASN A 44 8.61 11.53 -10.28
C ASN A 44 9.68 10.46 -10.14
N ILE A 45 9.84 9.92 -8.94
CA ILE A 45 10.70 8.79 -8.65
C ILE A 45 9.84 7.63 -8.15
N SER A 46 10.09 6.42 -8.62
CA SER A 46 9.23 5.27 -8.29
C SER A 46 10.01 4.14 -7.67
N PHE A 47 9.45 3.56 -6.61
CA PHE A 47 9.89 2.34 -5.96
C PHE A 47 8.88 1.24 -6.27
N SER A 48 9.36 0.06 -6.63
CA SER A 48 8.50 -1.12 -6.82
C SER A 48 9.11 -2.37 -6.20
N MET A 49 8.27 -3.16 -5.54
CA MET A 49 8.68 -4.40 -4.89
C MET A 49 7.67 -5.49 -5.23
N ARG A 50 8.17 -6.62 -5.73
CA ARG A 50 7.35 -7.80 -6.05
C ARG A 50 7.25 -8.76 -4.87
N ASP A 51 8.38 -9.02 -4.23
CA ASP A 51 8.47 -9.96 -3.12
C ASP A 51 7.96 -9.34 -1.83
N ARG A 52 7.53 -10.17 -0.88
CA ARG A 52 7.14 -9.66 0.43
C ARG A 52 8.40 -9.23 1.20
N PRO A 53 8.36 -8.13 1.99
CA PRO A 53 9.54 -7.64 2.69
C PRO A 53 10.11 -8.70 3.65
N ILE A 54 11.42 -8.89 3.62
CA ILE A 54 12.19 -9.76 4.52
C ILE A 54 13.28 -8.87 5.15
N PRO A 55 13.39 -8.74 6.49
CA PRO A 55 12.60 -9.41 7.52
C PRO A 55 11.21 -8.81 7.70
N SER A 56 10.33 -9.62 8.28
CA SER A 56 8.91 -9.34 8.44
C SER A 56 8.54 -8.22 9.41
N THR A 57 9.50 -7.68 10.17
CA THR A 57 9.29 -6.66 11.21
C THR A 57 9.24 -5.23 10.69
N GLY A 58 9.19 -5.05 9.37
CA GLY A 58 9.14 -3.75 8.71
C GLY A 58 10.53 -3.17 8.47
N THR A 59 10.88 -3.00 7.20
CA THR A 59 12.08 -2.27 6.80
C THR A 59 11.71 -0.81 6.61
N CYS A 60 12.49 0.08 7.23
CA CYS A 60 12.41 1.50 6.94
C CYS A 60 13.32 1.85 5.77
N PHE A 61 12.81 2.65 4.83
CA PHE A 61 13.48 3.07 3.63
C PHE A 61 13.56 4.60 3.59
N ASN A 62 14.76 5.16 3.70
CA ASN A 62 14.96 6.59 3.42
C ASN A 62 14.97 6.80 1.90
N LEU A 63 14.35 7.88 1.43
CA LEU A 63 14.39 8.21 0.00
C LEU A 63 15.83 8.43 -0.48
N THR A 64 16.68 9.01 0.38
CA THR A 64 18.11 9.23 0.13
C THR A 64 18.87 7.93 -0.11
N ASP A 65 18.56 6.88 0.66
CA ASP A 65 19.22 5.58 0.50
C ASP A 65 18.69 4.82 -0.72
N VAL A 66 17.37 4.81 -0.91
CA VAL A 66 16.70 4.09 -2.01
C VAL A 66 17.05 4.67 -3.38
N PHE A 67 17.02 6.00 -3.50
CA PHE A 67 17.17 6.68 -4.79
C PHE A 67 18.53 7.37 -4.97
N GLY A 68 19.27 7.64 -3.89
CA GLY A 68 20.58 8.28 -3.97
C GLY A 68 21.75 7.31 -4.17
N ASN A 69 21.58 6.02 -3.89
CA ASN A 69 22.64 5.02 -4.09
C ASN A 69 22.10 3.65 -4.53
N SER A 70 21.81 3.50 -5.82
CA SER A 70 21.25 2.28 -6.42
C SER A 70 22.23 1.10 -6.55
N SER A 71 23.37 1.11 -5.86
CA SER A 71 24.52 0.24 -6.16
C SER A 71 24.47 -1.17 -5.55
N HIS A 72 23.30 -1.69 -5.16
CA HIS A 72 23.19 -3.02 -4.50
C HIS A 72 22.06 -3.86 -5.08
N SER A 73 22.21 -5.20 -5.00
CA SER A 73 21.14 -6.16 -5.29
C SER A 73 20.05 -6.05 -4.23
N GLN A 74 19.09 -5.15 -4.45
CA GLN A 74 17.98 -4.90 -3.54
C GLN A 74 16.75 -5.74 -3.94
N PRO A 75 15.86 -6.09 -2.99
CA PRO A 75 14.60 -6.79 -3.27
C PRO A 75 13.54 -5.87 -3.91
N TYR A 76 13.96 -4.72 -4.45
CA TYR A 76 13.11 -3.72 -5.07
C TYR A 76 13.81 -3.12 -6.29
N VAL A 77 13.00 -2.51 -7.15
CA VAL A 77 13.44 -1.79 -8.35
C VAL A 77 13.06 -0.33 -8.19
N THR A 78 13.95 0.56 -8.63
CA THR A 78 13.69 1.99 -8.72
C THR A 78 13.53 2.43 -10.18
N GLN A 79 12.73 3.46 -10.41
CA GLN A 79 12.62 4.15 -11.69
C GLN A 79 12.85 5.64 -11.49
N ASN A 80 13.52 6.27 -12.46
CA ASN A 80 13.91 7.67 -12.45
C ASN A 80 14.73 8.08 -11.21
N ALA A 81 15.52 7.16 -10.65
CA ALA A 81 16.32 7.43 -9.46
C ALA A 81 17.33 8.58 -9.69
N GLU A 82 17.79 8.76 -10.93
CA GLU A 82 18.65 9.86 -11.35
C GLU A 82 18.00 11.25 -11.24
N GLN A 83 16.66 11.31 -11.15
CA GLN A 83 15.92 12.56 -10.91
C GLN A 83 15.79 12.88 -9.43
N PHE A 84 16.24 11.99 -8.54
CA PHE A 84 16.20 12.23 -7.11
C PHE A 84 17.17 13.35 -6.72
N SER A 85 16.62 14.37 -6.07
CA SER A 85 17.40 15.35 -5.33
C SER A 85 16.97 15.33 -3.85
N PRO A 86 17.92 15.25 -2.89
CA PRO A 86 17.60 15.34 -1.47
C PRO A 86 17.11 16.74 -1.06
N GLN A 87 17.34 17.77 -1.88
CA GLN A 87 16.85 19.13 -1.68
C GLN A 87 15.38 19.29 -2.09
N ASN A 88 14.84 18.38 -2.90
CA ASN A 88 13.44 18.44 -3.30
C ASN A 88 12.51 18.09 -2.15
N ASN A 89 11.34 18.73 -2.14
CA ASN A 89 10.25 18.40 -1.23
C ASN A 89 9.24 17.49 -1.92
N TYR A 90 9.29 16.19 -1.62
CA TYR A 90 8.33 15.21 -2.12
C TYR A 90 7.09 15.25 -1.23
N THR A 91 6.02 15.88 -1.71
CA THR A 91 4.79 16.07 -0.93
C THR A 91 3.63 15.27 -1.48
N THR A 92 3.76 14.71 -2.69
CA THR A 92 2.71 13.89 -3.30
C THR A 92 3.25 12.49 -3.52
N PHE A 93 2.42 11.49 -3.30
CA PHE A 93 2.76 10.12 -3.64
C PHE A 93 1.59 9.38 -4.27
N PHE A 94 1.90 8.49 -5.20
CA PHE A 94 0.97 7.55 -5.79
C PHE A 94 1.22 6.17 -5.20
N TYR A 95 0.16 5.50 -4.76
CA TYR A 95 0.20 4.16 -4.20
C TYR A 95 -0.66 3.22 -5.04
N LYS A 96 -0.05 2.09 -5.42
CA LYS A 96 -0.71 0.97 -6.09
C LYS A 96 -0.25 -0.34 -5.46
N GLN A 97 -1.21 -1.16 -5.06
CA GLN A 97 -0.97 -2.51 -4.58
C GLN A 97 -2.26 -3.30 -4.75
N LEU A 98 -2.23 -4.31 -5.61
CA LEU A 98 -3.34 -5.23 -5.82
C LEU A 98 -2.90 -6.63 -5.43
N ASN A 99 -3.81 -7.40 -4.83
CA ASN A 99 -3.61 -8.81 -4.65
C ASN A 99 -4.22 -9.55 -5.85
N GLU A 100 -3.43 -10.31 -6.59
CA GLU A 100 -3.94 -11.05 -7.75
C GLU A 100 -5.03 -12.06 -7.39
N THR A 101 -4.93 -12.66 -6.20
CA THR A 101 -5.91 -13.63 -5.71
C THR A 101 -6.91 -12.93 -4.79
N GLY A 102 -8.02 -12.47 -5.38
CA GLY A 102 -9.05 -11.71 -4.66
C GLY A 102 -8.90 -10.19 -4.85
N LEU A 103 -8.79 -9.77 -6.11
CA LEU A 103 -8.84 -8.36 -6.52
C LEU A 103 -10.13 -7.72 -6.00
N ALA A 104 -9.99 -6.86 -5.01
CA ALA A 104 -11.08 -6.07 -4.51
C ALA A 104 -10.51 -4.80 -3.87
N VAL A 105 -10.64 -3.68 -4.59
CA VAL A 105 -10.28 -2.35 -4.08
C VAL A 105 -10.98 -2.13 -2.74
N GLY A 106 -10.24 -1.59 -1.77
CA GLY A 106 -10.76 -1.39 -0.41
C GLY A 106 -10.87 -2.67 0.44
N LYS A 107 -10.29 -3.80 -0.02
CA LYS A 107 -9.97 -4.93 0.86
C LYS A 107 -8.53 -4.85 1.33
N ASP A 108 -8.20 -5.67 2.31
CA ASP A 108 -6.87 -5.85 2.85
C ASP A 108 -5.82 -6.09 1.75
N ALA A 109 -4.76 -5.28 1.76
CA ALA A 109 -3.59 -5.47 0.93
C ALA A 109 -2.62 -6.48 1.57
N ALA A 110 -1.75 -7.07 0.76
CA ALA A 110 -0.72 -7.99 1.22
C ALA A 110 0.34 -7.31 2.11
N ARG A 111 0.50 -5.98 1.99
CA ARG A 111 1.47 -5.19 2.75
C ARG A 111 0.83 -3.93 3.31
N VAL A 112 1.29 -3.52 4.48
CA VAL A 112 1.02 -2.20 5.05
C VAL A 112 2.17 -1.27 4.69
N VAL A 113 1.82 -0.07 4.23
CA VAL A 113 2.78 0.97 3.90
C VAL A 113 2.59 2.15 4.84
N LYS A 114 3.66 2.66 5.44
CA LYS A 114 3.63 3.90 6.24
C LYS A 114 4.60 4.92 5.62
N MET A 115 4.17 6.17 5.52
CA MET A 115 4.88 7.32 4.97
C MET A 115 5.23 8.26 6.10
N TRP A 116 6.48 8.69 6.15
CA TRP A 116 7.04 9.45 7.27
C TRP A 116 7.65 10.77 6.80
N PRO A 117 7.45 11.85 7.57
CA PRO A 117 7.97 13.18 7.21
C PRO A 117 9.47 13.33 7.46
N TYR A 118 10.07 12.44 8.25
CA TYR A 118 11.49 12.45 8.55
C TYR A 118 12.15 11.14 8.14
N GLU A 119 13.48 11.16 8.07
CA GLU A 119 14.27 9.95 7.84
C GLU A 119 14.15 8.96 9.01
N ASN A 120 14.45 7.71 8.72
CA ASN A 120 14.46 6.59 9.65
C ASN A 120 13.09 6.33 10.29
N CYS A 121 12.03 6.59 9.53
CA CYS A 121 10.63 6.35 9.91
C CYS A 121 10.30 7.02 11.24
N ARG A 122 10.64 8.31 11.33
CA ARG A 122 10.35 9.17 12.48
C ARG A 122 9.21 10.13 12.15
N SER A 123 8.39 10.43 13.15
CA SER A 123 7.34 11.45 13.13
C SER A 123 7.44 12.32 14.38
N THR A 124 6.67 13.40 14.42
CA THR A 124 6.41 14.19 15.63
C THR A 124 4.92 14.45 15.73
N ASP A 125 4.44 14.92 16.89
CA ASP A 125 3.01 15.26 17.09
C ASP A 125 2.50 16.32 16.08
N PHE A 126 3.39 17.13 15.51
CA PHE A 126 3.05 18.17 14.52
C PHE A 126 3.30 17.73 13.07
N SER A 127 3.85 16.54 12.88
CA SER A 127 4.17 15.96 11.57
C SER A 127 4.03 14.45 11.70
N PRO A 128 2.78 13.96 11.73
CA PRO A 128 2.46 12.55 11.93
C PRO A 128 2.83 11.74 10.70
N TRP A 129 2.88 10.43 10.87
CA TRP A 129 2.99 9.52 9.74
C TRP A 129 1.60 9.18 9.19
N TYR A 130 1.55 8.80 7.93
CA TYR A 130 0.33 8.33 7.28
C TYR A 130 0.55 6.95 6.73
N GLY A 131 -0.46 6.09 6.68
CA GLY A 131 -0.27 4.80 6.01
C GLY A 131 -1.45 4.32 5.20
N LEU A 132 -1.24 3.16 4.58
CA LEU A 132 -2.18 2.49 3.71
C LEU A 132 -2.09 0.98 3.96
N SER A 133 -3.24 0.35 4.18
CA SER A 133 -3.36 -1.10 4.30
C SER A 133 -4.40 -1.70 3.35
N CYS A 134 -5.12 -0.87 2.58
CA CYS A 134 -6.06 -1.32 1.55
C CYS A 134 -5.39 -1.59 0.19
N GLN A 135 -5.97 -2.52 -0.58
CA GLN A 135 -5.69 -2.70 -1.99
C GLN A 135 -6.15 -1.47 -2.79
N SER A 136 -5.33 -1.06 -3.74
CA SER A 136 -5.58 0.08 -4.63
C SER A 136 -5.07 -0.20 -6.03
N GLU A 137 -5.87 0.11 -7.05
CA GLU A 137 -5.45 0.11 -8.45
C GLU A 137 -4.53 1.29 -8.80
N GLY A 138 -4.44 2.27 -7.89
CA GLY A 138 -3.66 3.49 -8.07
C GLY A 138 -4.40 4.71 -7.56
N SER A 139 -3.88 5.34 -6.51
CA SER A 139 -4.41 6.60 -5.98
C SER A 139 -3.27 7.55 -5.63
N ALA A 140 -3.45 8.84 -5.91
CA ALA A 140 -2.55 9.90 -5.49
C ALA A 140 -2.99 10.51 -4.15
N TYR A 141 -2.02 10.77 -3.30
CA TYR A 141 -2.20 11.32 -1.97
C TYR A 141 -1.20 12.45 -1.74
N ASN A 142 -1.55 13.36 -0.82
CA ASN A 142 -0.71 14.49 -0.46
C ASN A 142 -0.33 14.43 1.02
N MET A 143 0.93 14.73 1.33
CA MET A 143 1.51 14.84 2.65
C MET A 143 2.26 16.18 2.72
N PRO A 144 1.61 17.26 3.19
CA PRO A 144 2.16 18.62 3.14
C PRO A 144 3.50 18.78 3.87
N ALA A 145 3.71 18.02 4.94
CA ALA A 145 4.97 17.99 5.71
C ALA A 145 6.17 17.43 4.92
N GLY A 146 5.92 16.88 3.73
CA GLY A 146 6.92 16.19 2.93
C GLY A 146 7.09 14.74 3.35
N ILE A 147 7.73 13.97 2.47
CA ILE A 147 8.01 12.55 2.65
C ILE A 147 9.53 12.40 2.59
N LYS A 148 10.10 11.77 3.61
CA LYS A 148 11.55 11.52 3.70
C LYS A 148 11.88 10.06 3.87
N SER A 149 10.98 9.28 4.44
CA SER A 149 11.10 7.83 4.48
C SER A 149 9.74 7.14 4.42
N PHE A 150 9.77 5.84 4.13
CA PHE A 150 8.59 4.99 4.16
C PHE A 150 8.94 3.63 4.73
N SER A 151 7.97 2.92 5.29
CA SER A 151 8.14 1.52 5.66
C SER A 151 7.16 0.64 4.91
N VAL A 152 7.61 -0.58 4.62
CA VAL A 152 6.79 -1.63 4.02
C VAL A 152 6.85 -2.84 4.94
N VAL A 153 5.68 -3.28 5.40
CA VAL A 153 5.53 -4.41 6.33
C VAL A 153 4.59 -5.43 5.70
N ASP A 154 4.88 -6.72 5.88
CA ASP A 154 3.91 -7.76 5.54
C ASP A 154 2.71 -7.65 6.49
N ARG A 155 1.48 -7.64 5.94
CA ARG A 155 0.25 -7.53 6.75
C ARG A 155 0.12 -8.65 7.79
N TRP A 156 0.66 -9.83 7.51
CA TRP A 156 0.68 -10.95 8.46
C TRP A 156 1.44 -10.64 9.75
N TYR A 157 2.30 -9.62 9.76
CA TYR A 157 3.11 -9.21 10.91
C TYR A 157 2.66 -7.89 11.55
N SER A 158 1.67 -7.20 10.97
CA SER A 158 1.08 -5.98 11.53
C SER A 158 -0.03 -6.27 12.57
N ASN A 159 0.12 -7.35 13.34
CA ASN A 159 -0.92 -8.23 13.91
C ASN A 159 -2.00 -7.60 14.80
N ASN A 160 -1.98 -6.31 15.11
CA ASN A 160 -2.93 -5.74 16.07
C ASN A 160 -3.39 -4.31 15.76
N GLU A 161 -2.98 -3.69 14.64
CA GLU A 161 -3.46 -2.34 14.30
C GLU A 161 -4.84 -2.37 13.60
N ASP A 162 -5.25 -3.52 13.04
CA ASP A 162 -6.29 -3.60 12.00
C ASP A 162 -7.26 -4.79 12.15
N GLU A 163 -7.73 -5.11 13.36
CA GLU A 163 -8.77 -6.15 13.50
C GLU A 163 -10.08 -5.72 12.80
N GLY A 164 -10.25 -6.11 11.53
CA GLY A 164 -11.52 -6.12 10.81
C GLY A 164 -11.63 -5.18 9.61
N HIS A 165 -10.79 -4.16 9.45
CA HIS A 165 -10.89 -3.20 8.35
C HIS A 165 -9.52 -2.67 7.88
N CYS A 166 -9.31 -2.59 6.55
CA CYS A 166 -8.18 -1.86 5.98
C CYS A 166 -8.45 -0.35 5.98
N TRP A 167 -7.39 0.45 5.87
CA TRP A 167 -7.44 1.91 5.91
C TRP A 167 -6.60 2.53 4.79
N THR A 168 -7.00 3.75 4.41
CA THR A 168 -6.35 4.57 3.39
C THR A 168 -6.03 5.93 3.97
N LEU A 169 -4.75 6.32 3.95
CA LEU A 169 -4.27 7.60 4.47
C LEU A 169 -4.65 7.82 5.95
N ALA A 170 -4.49 6.80 6.79
CA ALA A 170 -4.71 6.94 8.23
C ALA A 170 -3.52 7.65 8.88
N GLU A 171 -3.80 8.70 9.61
CA GLU A 171 -2.83 9.48 10.39
C GLU A 171 -2.53 8.75 11.70
N ASP A 172 -1.25 8.50 11.99
CA ASP A 172 -0.79 7.74 13.15
C ASP A 172 -1.49 6.37 13.33
N GLY A 173 -1.99 5.79 12.23
CA GLY A 173 -2.73 4.52 12.24
C GLY A 173 -4.18 4.65 12.69
N HIS A 174 -4.62 5.83 13.12
CA HIS A 174 -6.02 6.12 13.36
C HIS A 174 -6.71 6.37 12.02
N SER A 175 -7.56 5.42 11.63
CA SER A 175 -8.45 5.59 10.49
C SER A 175 -9.25 6.87 10.71
N SER A 176 -8.98 7.91 9.93
CA SER A 176 -9.91 9.01 9.78
C SER A 176 -11.17 8.38 9.17
N ALA A 177 -12.18 8.14 10.01
CA ALA A 177 -13.48 7.58 9.64
C ALA A 177 -14.30 8.50 8.71
N ALA A 178 -13.64 9.32 7.90
CA ALA A 178 -14.22 10.18 6.90
C ALA A 178 -13.71 9.73 5.53
N CYS A 179 -14.59 9.06 4.79
CA CYS A 179 -14.52 8.78 3.35
C CYS A 179 -13.88 7.47 2.92
N THR A 180 -14.54 6.35 3.23
CA THR A 180 -14.34 5.03 2.59
C THR A 180 -14.70 5.01 1.09
N SER A 181 -15.01 6.14 0.46
CA SER A 181 -15.03 6.30 -0.99
C SER A 181 -14.43 7.65 -1.39
N PHE A 182 -13.22 7.62 -1.93
CA PHE A 182 -12.47 8.80 -2.38
C PHE A 182 -13.20 9.54 -3.53
N GLN A 183 -14.12 8.89 -4.24
CA GLN A 183 -15.03 9.56 -5.19
C GLN A 183 -16.03 10.50 -4.51
N GLY A 184 -16.48 10.20 -3.28
CA GLY A 184 -17.49 11.00 -2.59
C GLY A 184 -16.96 12.34 -2.07
N CYS A 185 -15.72 12.36 -1.57
CA CYS A 185 -15.22 13.51 -0.82
C CYS A 185 -14.52 14.57 -1.67
N PHE A 186 -13.97 14.19 -2.84
CA PHE A 186 -13.58 15.19 -3.85
C PHE A 186 -14.79 15.86 -4.49
N VAL A 187 -15.88 15.11 -4.76
CA VAL A 187 -17.12 15.69 -5.31
C VAL A 187 -17.76 16.65 -4.30
N ALA A 188 -17.78 16.31 -3.00
CA ALA A 188 -18.30 17.20 -1.97
C ALA A 188 -17.48 18.48 -1.83
N MET A 189 -16.14 18.40 -1.85
CA MET A 189 -15.28 19.59 -1.78
C MET A 189 -15.36 20.48 -3.03
N MET A 190 -15.45 19.88 -4.23
CA MET A 190 -15.62 20.63 -5.48
C MET A 190 -17.02 21.27 -5.58
N ALA A 191 -18.07 20.58 -5.12
CA ALA A 191 -19.42 21.12 -5.08
C ALA A 191 -19.54 22.32 -4.13
N ALA A 192 -18.88 22.27 -2.96
CA ALA A 192 -18.85 23.39 -2.03
C ALA A 192 -18.08 24.60 -2.59
N ALA A 193 -16.97 24.38 -3.29
CA ALA A 193 -16.21 25.44 -3.93
C ALA A 193 -17.00 26.10 -5.08
N LEU A 194 -17.70 25.31 -5.91
CA LEU A 194 -18.53 25.85 -7.00
C LEU A 194 -19.78 26.57 -6.49
N ALA A 195 -20.43 26.08 -5.44
CA ALA A 195 -21.58 26.75 -4.84
C ALA A 195 -21.21 28.10 -4.18
N GLY A 196 -20.01 28.22 -3.62
CA GLY A 196 -19.52 29.49 -3.07
C GLY A 196 -19.28 30.58 -4.13
N VAL A 197 -18.90 30.19 -5.35
CA VAL A 197 -18.68 31.13 -6.46
C VAL A 197 -20.01 31.65 -7.03
N PHE A 198 -21.08 30.84 -7.02
CA PHE A 198 -22.40 31.30 -7.47
C PHE A 198 -23.17 32.17 -6.47
N LEU A 199 -22.81 32.14 -5.17
CA LEU A 199 -23.42 32.97 -4.14
C LEU A 199 -22.71 34.33 -3.95
N THR A 200 -21.61 34.56 -4.67
CA THR A 200 -20.81 35.79 -4.59
C THR A 200 -20.82 36.61 -5.89
N MET A 201 -21.68 36.25 -6.85
CA MET A 201 -21.99 37.03 -8.05
C MET A 201 -23.42 37.57 -8.02
#